data_AF-A0A351Y528-F1
#
_entry.id   AF-A0A351Y528-F1
#
_cell.length_a   1.000
_cell.length_b   1.000
_cell.length_c   1.000
_cell.angle_alpha   90.00
_cell.angle_beta   90.00
_cell.angle_gamma   90.00
#
_symmetry.space_group_name_H-M   'P 1'
#
loop_
_entity.id
_entity.type
_entity.pdbx_description
1 polymer ?
#
loop_
_entity_poly.entity_id
_entity_poly.type
_entity_poly.pdbx_seq_one_letter_code
_entity_poly.pdbx_strand_id
1 'polypeptide(L)'
;MPQDMDNETLKKIISSLKSADIQYDSPITVKASNTIRDALGIITKRAHNCVILIDDQGKAISLFKPQDLGKLDQFTLLGNIVQSNLIT
;
A
#
# COMPACT_ATOMS: atom_id res chain seq x y z
N MET A 1 7.54 -1.45 27.85
CA MET A 1 7.26 -0.49 26.75
C MET A 1 8.58 -0.16 26.08
N PRO A 2 8.68 -0.07 24.74
CA PRO A 2 9.92 0.35 24.08
C PRO A 2 10.33 1.74 24.62
N GLN A 3 11.58 1.86 25.07
CA GLN A 3 12.07 3.02 25.82
C GLN A 3 12.50 4.18 24.90
N ASP A 4 12.66 3.92 23.60
CA ASP A 4 13.32 4.82 22.66
C ASP A 4 12.33 5.57 21.73
N MET A 5 11.05 5.68 22.13
CA MET A 5 10.00 6.20 21.27
C MET A 5 9.11 7.20 22.00
N ASP A 6 8.74 8.28 21.32
CA ASP A 6 7.86 9.29 21.89
C ASP A 6 6.45 8.74 22.16
N ASN A 7 5.78 9.30 23.17
CA ASN A 7 4.45 8.85 23.60
C ASN A 7 3.37 9.01 22.52
N GLU A 8 3.53 9.97 21.61
CA GLU A 8 2.55 10.19 20.53
C GLU A 8 2.65 9.10 19.47
N THR A 9 3.85 8.70 19.08
CA THR A 9 4.08 7.55 18.22
C THR A 9 3.57 6.27 18.85
N LEU A 10 3.78 6.08 20.16
CA LEU A 10 3.23 4.91 20.87
C LEU A 10 1.71 4.86 20.80
N LYS A 11 1.02 5.96 21.13
CA LYS A 11 -0.45 6.03 21.07
C LYS A 11 -0.96 5.68 19.67
N LYS A 12 -0.30 6.18 18.62
CA LYS A 12 -0.65 5.85 17.23
C LYS A 12 -0.52 4.37 16.94
N ILE A 13 0.57 3.73 17.34
CA ILE A 13 0.78 2.29 17.12
C ILE A 13 -0.27 1.48 17.89
N ILE A 14 -0.48 1.76 19.18
CA ILE A 14 -1.47 1.05 19.99
C ILE A 14 -2.88 1.22 19.42
N SER A 15 -3.23 2.44 18.99
CA SER A 15 -4.52 2.71 18.36
C SER A 15 -4.69 1.88 17.08
N SER A 16 -3.67 1.87 16.20
CA SER A 16 -3.68 1.08 14.97
C SER A 16 -3.80 -0.42 15.22
N LEU A 17 -3.16 -0.95 16.27
CA LEU A 17 -3.28 -2.36 16.63
C LEU A 17 -4.69 -2.69 17.13
N LYS A 18 -5.27 -1.81 17.95
CA LYS A 18 -6.61 -2.00 18.51
C LYS A 18 -7.73 -1.82 17.49
N SER A 19 -7.51 -1.06 16.43
CA SER A 19 -8.47 -0.88 15.34
C SER A 19 -8.37 -1.94 14.24
N ALA A 20 -7.35 -2.80 14.28
CA ALA A 20 -7.16 -3.84 13.28
C ALA A 20 -8.24 -4.93 13.41
N ASP A 21 -8.65 -5.49 12.27
CA ASP A 21 -9.59 -6.59 12.23
C ASP A 21 -8.96 -7.86 12.82
N ILE A 22 -9.76 -8.65 13.55
CA ILE A 22 -9.29 -9.86 14.24
C ILE A 22 -9.18 -11.04 13.28
N GLN A 23 -9.96 -11.03 12.19
CA GLN A 23 -10.03 -12.09 11.19
C GLN A 23 -9.23 -11.76 9.92
N TYR A 24 -9.21 -10.49 9.50
CA TYR A 24 -8.59 -10.06 8.25
C TYR A 24 -7.33 -9.22 8.45
N ASP A 25 -6.32 -9.45 7.61
CA ASP A 25 -5.11 -8.63 7.58
C ASP A 25 -5.40 -7.25 6.94
N SER A 26 -4.72 -6.21 7.42
CA SER A 26 -4.90 -4.86 6.88
C SER A 26 -4.16 -4.72 5.55
N PRO A 27 -4.81 -4.27 4.46
CA PRO A 27 -4.17 -4.17 3.16
C PRO A 27 -3.02 -3.15 3.15
N ILE A 28 -1.98 -3.42 2.35
CA ILE A 28 -0.97 -2.41 2.03
C ILE A 28 -1.54 -1.48 0.97
N THR A 29 -1.68 -0.19 1.29
CA THR A 29 -2.25 0.81 0.39
C THR A 29 -1.18 1.73 -0.19
N VAL A 30 -1.36 2.14 -1.44
CA VAL A 30 -0.52 3.10 -2.17
C VAL A 30 -1.41 4.13 -2.88
N LYS A 31 -0.85 5.29 -3.23
CA LYS A 31 -1.52 6.37 -3.96
C LYS A 31 -1.05 6.44 -5.41
N ALA A 32 -1.82 7.15 -6.24
CA ALA A 32 -1.50 7.31 -7.66
C ALA A 32 -0.16 8.03 -7.91
N SER A 33 0.28 8.85 -6.95
CA SER A 33 1.56 9.55 -6.95
C SER A 33 2.76 8.70 -6.52
N ASN A 34 2.53 7.48 -6.02
CA ASN A 34 3.63 6.56 -5.71
C ASN A 34 4.17 5.92 -6.99
N THR A 35 5.47 5.64 -6.99
CA THR A 35 6.13 4.92 -8.08
C THR A 35 5.95 3.41 -7.95
N ILE A 36 6.19 2.69 -9.05
CA ILE A 36 6.28 1.22 -9.01
C ILE A 36 7.33 0.76 -8.00
N ARG A 37 8.47 1.46 -7.90
CA ARG A 37 9.52 1.17 -6.92
C ARG A 37 9.02 1.25 -5.49
N ASP A 38 8.22 2.28 -5.17
CA ASP A 38 7.64 2.44 -3.82
C ASP A 38 6.72 1.25 -3.49
N ALA A 39 5.87 0.86 -4.44
CA ALA A 39 4.98 -0.29 -4.29
C ALA A 39 5.76 -1.59 -4.08
N LEU A 40 6.75 -1.88 -4.94
CA LEU A 40 7.57 -3.09 -4.82
C LEU A 40 8.40 -3.12 -3.52
N GLY A 41 8.82 -1.96 -3.01
CA GLY A 41 9.55 -1.86 -1.75
C GLY A 41 8.73 -2.21 -0.51
N ILE A 42 7.40 -2.20 -0.61
CA ILE A 42 6.49 -2.51 0.50
C ILE A 42 5.58 -3.72 0.25
N ILE A 43 5.57 -4.28 -0.96
CA ILE A 43 4.65 -5.36 -1.35
C ILE A 43 4.81 -6.62 -0.50
N THR A 44 6.01 -6.84 0.03
CA THR A 44 6.35 -7.99 0.89
C THR A 44 6.19 -7.70 2.37
N LYS A 45 5.71 -6.50 2.77
CA LYS A 45 5.47 -6.18 4.19
C LYS A 45 4.35 -7.03 4.80
N ARG A 46 3.54 -7.69 3.98
CA ARG A 46 2.47 -8.61 4.39
C ARG A 46 2.51 -9.88 3.55
N ALA A 47 1.99 -10.97 4.10
CA ALA A 47 2.07 -12.29 3.49
C ALA A 47 1.28 -12.43 2.17
N HIS A 48 0.30 -11.56 1.94
CA HIS A 48 -0.54 -11.59 0.75
C HIS A 48 0.16 -11.07 -0.52
N ASN A 49 1.39 -10.52 -0.42
CA ASN A 49 2.22 -10.09 -1.55
C ASN A 49 1.45 -9.24 -2.58
N CYS A 50 0.69 -8.26 -2.13
CA CYS A 50 -0.03 -7.34 -3.00
C CYS A 50 -0.16 -5.95 -2.37
N VAL A 51 -0.37 -4.96 -3.23
CA VAL A 51 -0.69 -3.59 -2.82
C VAL A 51 -2.00 -3.15 -3.47
N ILE A 52 -2.74 -2.29 -2.78
CA ILE A 52 -4.00 -1.72 -3.25
C ILE A 52 -3.78 -0.23 -3.52
N LEU A 53 -4.01 0.19 -4.75
CA LEU A 53 -4.11 1.59 -5.10
C LEU A 53 -5.46 2.13 -4.61
N ILE A 54 -5.41 3.22 -3.84
CA ILE A 54 -6.59 3.92 -3.35
C ILE A 54 -6.64 5.35 -3.89
N ASP A 55 -7.84 5.90 -4.01
CA ASP A 55 -8.05 7.32 -4.28
C ASP A 55 -7.85 8.19 -3.03
N ASP A 56 -8.02 9.50 -3.17
CA ASP A 56 -7.89 10.44 -2.06
C ASP A 56 -9.01 10.31 -1.00
N GLN A 57 -10.12 9.65 -1.34
CA GLN A 57 -11.21 9.33 -0.42
C GLN A 57 -10.99 7.98 0.28
N GLY A 58 -9.90 7.26 -0.03
CA GLY A 58 -9.58 5.96 0.53
C GLY A 58 -10.30 4.79 -0.14
N LYS A 59 -10.96 5.02 -1.29
CA LYS A 59 -11.63 3.96 -2.05
C LYS A 59 -10.61 3.19 -2.88
N ALA A 60 -10.70 1.87 -2.84
CA ALA A 60 -9.86 0.99 -3.66
C ALA A 60 -10.16 1.19 -5.16
N ILE A 61 -9.11 1.46 -5.93
CA ILE A 61 -9.13 1.61 -7.39
C ILE A 61 -8.62 0.34 -8.06
N SER A 62 -7.49 -0.21 -7.61
CA SER A 62 -6.83 -1.35 -8.27
C SER A 62 -5.95 -2.15 -7.31
N LEU A 63 -5.75 -3.43 -7.60
CA LEU A 63 -4.85 -4.32 -6.87
C LEU A 63 -3.68 -4.71 -7.77
N PHE A 64 -2.47 -4.66 -7.23
CA PHE A 64 -1.25 -5.05 -7.93
C PHE A 64 -0.50 -6.16 -7.21
N LYS A 65 -0.06 -7.16 -7.96
CA LYS A 65 0.88 -8.20 -7.55
C LYS A 65 2.27 -7.91 -8.15
N PRO A 66 3.35 -8.50 -7.63
CA PRO A 66 4.71 -8.26 -8.13
C PRO A 66 4.86 -8.50 -9.64
N GLN A 67 4.16 -9.51 -10.16
CA GLN A 67 4.14 -9.88 -11.57
C GLN A 67 3.50 -8.82 -12.49
N ASP A 68 2.59 -7.99 -11.97
CA ASP A 68 1.95 -6.91 -12.73
C ASP A 68 2.88 -5.70 -12.88
N LEU A 69 3.78 -5.51 -11.92
CA LEU A 69 4.66 -4.35 -11.81
C LEU A 69 6.09 -4.63 -12.31
N GLY A 70 6.56 -5.88 -12.22
CA GLY A 70 7.96 -6.23 -12.44
C GLY A 70 8.45 -6.14 -13.90
N LYS A 71 7.54 -5.95 -14.87
CA LYS A 71 7.87 -5.80 -16.30
C LYS A 71 7.88 -4.34 -16.77
N LEU A 72 7.53 -3.40 -15.90
CA LEU A 72 7.38 -1.98 -16.21
C LEU A 72 8.55 -1.17 -15.62
N ASP A 73 8.75 0.06 -16.12
CA ASP A 73 9.76 0.98 -15.58
C ASP A 73 9.42 1.35 -14.14
N GLN A 74 10.34 1.06 -13.22
CA GLN A 74 10.21 1.27 -11.77
C GLN A 74 9.94 2.71 -11.36
N PHE A 75 10.27 3.71 -12.19
CA PHE A 75 10.01 5.13 -11.92
C PHE A 75 8.63 5.60 -12.41
N THR A 76 7.88 4.73 -13.09
CA THR A 76 6.51 5.02 -13.52
C THR A 76 5.59 5.20 -12.31
N LEU A 77 4.71 6.18 -12.39
CA LEU A 77 3.67 6.41 -11.39
C LEU A 77 2.55 5.38 -11.54
N LEU A 78 2.04 4.86 -10.43
CA LEU A 78 0.96 3.86 -10.42
C LEU A 78 -0.31 4.37 -11.11
N GLY A 79 -0.60 5.68 -11.03
CA GLY A 79 -1.75 6.29 -11.70
C GLY A 79 -1.71 6.12 -13.23
N ASN A 80 -0.53 6.14 -13.84
CA ASN A 80 -0.37 6.01 -15.29
C ASN A 80 -0.69 4.59 -15.77
N ILE A 81 -0.45 3.58 -14.93
CA ILE A 81 -0.73 2.16 -15.23
C ILE A 81 -2.24 1.93 -15.30
N VAL A 82 -3.00 2.50 -14.37
CA VAL A 82 -4.47 2.36 -14.34
C VAL A 82 -5.12 3.03 -15.53
N GLN A 83 -4.66 4.21 -15.93
CA GLN A 83 -5.13 4.88 -17.14
C GLN A 83 -4.87 4.08 -18.41
N SER A 84 -3.72 3.38 -18.47
CA SER A 84 -3.33 2.56 -19.62
C SER A 84 -4.17 1.28 -19.78
N ASN A 85 -4.74 0.76 -18.68
CA ASN A 85 -5.63 -0.41 -18.70
C ASN A 85 -7.10 -0.07 -19.00
N LEU A 86 -7.45 1.22 -19.07
CA LEU A 86 -8.73 1.72 -19.56
C LEU A 86 -8.70 1.80 -21.10
N ILE A 87 -8.74 0.63 -21.74
CA ILE A 87 -9.03 0.56 -23.17
C ILE A 87 -10.55 0.43 -23.31
N THR A 88 -11.17 1.47 -23.90
CA THR A 88 -12.61 1.53 -24.24
C THR A 88 -12.97 0.51 -25.31
#